data_AF-A0A0Q1FDX3-F1
#
_entry.id   AF-A0A0Q1FDX3-F1
#
_cell.length_a   1.000
_cell.length_b   1.000
_cell.length_c   1.000
_cell.angle_alpha   90.00
_cell.angle_beta   90.00
_cell.angle_gamma   90.00
#
_symmetry.space_group_name_H-M   'P 1'
#
loop_
_entity.id
_entity.type
_entity.pdbx_description
1 polymer ?
#
loop_
_entity_poly.entity_id
_entity_poly.type
_entity_poly.pdbx_seq_one_letter_code
_entity_poly.pdbx_strand_id
1 'polypeptide(L)'
;MTQLYADSRRIAPANRDDWETGRIWEEAGFTPPLRHRGLVELLHRLGMGDYSAAAMLALSLARAPCDDTRVRITDPGLLARAARQFGISTAERTDEAIARDVADAVIDEYAEPHHHSVHRSGHA
;
A
#
# COMPACT_ATOMS: atom_id res chain seq x y z
N MET A 1 17.18 29.53 -36.86
CA MET A 1 15.91 28.96 -36.32
C MET A 1 16.07 27.45 -36.26
N THR A 2 16.47 26.92 -35.10
CA THR A 2 16.48 25.46 -34.87
C THR A 2 15.91 25.22 -33.48
N GLN A 3 14.58 25.11 -33.41
CA GLN A 3 13.86 24.77 -32.20
C GLN A 3 13.81 23.25 -32.13
N LEU A 4 14.78 22.67 -31.43
CA LEU A 4 14.84 21.24 -31.19
C LEU A 4 13.69 20.86 -30.26
N TYR A 5 12.78 20.05 -30.79
CA TYR A 5 11.61 19.52 -30.11
C TYR A 5 12.02 18.76 -28.84
N ALA A 6 11.57 19.30 -27.70
CA ALA A 6 11.46 18.57 -26.45
C ALA A 6 10.34 17.52 -26.59
N ASP A 7 10.66 16.35 -27.16
CA ASP A 7 9.82 15.15 -26.99
C ASP A 7 10.25 14.43 -25.71
N SER A 8 10.10 15.13 -24.58
CA SER A 8 10.03 14.50 -23.27
C SER A 8 8.64 13.88 -23.16
N ARG A 9 8.43 12.73 -23.83
CA ARG A 9 7.32 11.86 -23.46
C ARG A 9 7.49 11.58 -21.98
N ARG A 10 6.63 12.22 -21.20
CA ARG A 10 6.30 11.86 -19.84
C ARG A 10 6.08 10.36 -19.83
N ILE A 11 7.10 9.61 -19.43
CA ILE A 11 6.87 8.38 -18.68
C ILE A 11 6.30 8.89 -17.37
N ALA A 12 5.00 9.21 -17.38
CA ALA A 12 4.26 9.25 -16.14
C ALA A 12 4.48 7.86 -15.54
N PRO A 13 4.99 7.74 -14.30
CA PRO A 13 5.03 6.44 -13.66
C PRO A 13 3.62 5.88 -13.74
N ALA A 14 3.51 4.61 -14.19
CA ALA A 14 2.25 3.89 -14.24
C ALA A 14 1.37 4.28 -13.05
N ASN A 15 0.13 4.68 -13.34
CA ASN A 15 -0.81 5.28 -12.40
C ASN A 15 -0.64 4.69 -11.00
N ARG A 16 -0.16 5.49 -10.05
CA ARG A 16 -0.01 5.09 -8.64
C ARG A 16 -1.35 4.73 -7.97
N ASP A 17 -2.44 4.84 -8.73
CA ASP A 17 -3.82 4.56 -8.37
C ASP A 17 -4.32 3.18 -8.84
N ASP A 18 -3.47 2.36 -9.50
CA ASP A 18 -3.85 1.03 -10.01
C ASP A 18 -3.03 -0.11 -9.37
N TRP A 19 -2.65 0.07 -8.10
CA TRP A 19 -1.99 -0.98 -7.32
C TRP A 19 -2.99 -2.09 -6.96
N GLU A 20 -2.53 -3.34 -6.98
CA GLU A 20 -3.38 -4.51 -6.73
C GLU A 20 -3.97 -4.48 -5.31
N THR A 21 -3.21 -3.94 -4.36
CA THR A 21 -3.64 -3.78 -2.97
C THR A 21 -4.52 -2.54 -2.74
N GLY A 22 -4.86 -1.78 -3.80
CA GLY A 22 -5.66 -0.56 -3.71
C GLY A 22 -7.05 -0.79 -3.12
N ARG A 23 -7.66 -1.93 -3.49
CA ARG A 23 -9.01 -2.32 -3.07
C ARG A 23 -9.17 -2.47 -1.56
N ILE A 24 -8.13 -2.83 -0.84
CA ILE A 24 -8.14 -2.98 0.63
C ILE A 24 -8.54 -1.67 1.30
N TRP A 25 -8.03 -0.56 0.78
CA TRP A 25 -8.28 0.77 1.33
C TRP A 25 -9.69 1.26 0.98
N GLU A 26 -10.15 0.97 -0.23
CA GLU A 26 -11.52 1.26 -0.66
C GLU A 26 -12.56 0.52 0.20
N GLU A 27 -12.33 -0.78 0.44
CA GLU A 27 -13.20 -1.61 1.29
C GLU A 27 -13.16 -1.18 2.76
N ALA A 28 -12.03 -0.63 3.21
CA ALA A 28 -11.87 -0.06 4.55
C ALA A 28 -12.41 1.38 4.69
N GLY A 29 -12.87 2.02 3.61
CA GLY A 29 -13.49 3.35 3.67
C GLY A 29 -12.51 4.51 3.88
N PHE A 30 -11.24 4.36 3.51
CA PHE A 30 -10.29 5.47 3.54
C PHE A 30 -9.13 5.29 2.57
N THR A 31 -8.38 6.35 2.29
CA THR A 31 -7.12 6.30 1.55
C THR A 31 -5.98 6.71 2.48
N PRO A 32 -5.04 5.81 2.83
CA PRO A 32 -3.89 6.19 3.63
C PRO A 32 -2.86 6.98 2.80
N PRO A 33 -1.89 7.63 3.47
CA PRO A 33 -0.84 8.35 2.78
C PRO A 33 -0.02 7.43 1.89
N LEU A 34 0.50 7.95 0.77
CA LEU A 34 1.17 7.17 -0.28
C LEU A 34 2.20 6.15 0.23
N ARG A 35 2.97 6.51 1.27
CA ARG A 35 3.99 5.61 1.84
C ARG A 35 3.39 4.33 2.41
N HIS A 36 2.25 4.39 3.09
CA HIS A 36 1.60 3.18 3.66
C HIS A 36 1.09 2.29 2.54
N ARG A 37 0.37 2.88 1.57
CA ARG A 37 -0.11 2.16 0.38
C ARG A 37 1.04 1.48 -0.37
N GLY A 38 2.16 2.19 -0.52
CA GLY A 38 3.34 1.69 -1.21
C GLY A 38 4.06 0.59 -0.44
N LEU A 39 4.11 0.65 0.89
CA LEU A 39 4.66 -0.44 1.70
C LEU A 39 3.84 -1.72 1.55
N VAL A 40 2.52 -1.64 1.57
CA VAL A 40 1.65 -2.81 1.38
C VAL A 40 1.80 -3.41 -0.02
N GLU A 41 1.81 -2.58 -1.08
CA GLU A 41 2.07 -3.08 -2.44
C GLU A 41 3.48 -3.68 -2.56
N LEU A 42 4.49 -3.09 -1.91
CA LEU A 42 5.86 -3.65 -1.87
C LEU A 42 5.87 -5.05 -1.26
N LEU A 43 5.24 -5.21 -0.10
CA LEU A 43 5.19 -6.47 0.64
C LEU A 43 4.40 -7.52 -0.15
N HIS A 44 3.27 -7.14 -0.76
CA HIS A 44 2.51 -7.98 -1.69
C HIS A 44 3.39 -8.52 -2.83
N ARG A 45 4.12 -7.64 -3.52
CA ARG A 45 5.03 -8.03 -4.62
C ARG A 45 6.14 -8.97 -4.16
N LEU A 46 6.71 -8.72 -2.98
CA LEU A 46 7.71 -9.60 -2.38
C LEU A 46 7.13 -10.98 -2.05
N GLY A 47 5.92 -11.04 -1.48
CA GLY A 47 5.21 -12.29 -1.21
C GLY A 47 4.87 -13.08 -2.47
N MET A 48 4.62 -12.38 -3.58
CA MET A 48 4.39 -12.99 -4.90
C MET A 48 5.68 -13.42 -5.62
N GLY A 49 6.87 -13.12 -5.06
CA GLY A 49 8.16 -13.40 -5.69
C GLY A 49 8.52 -12.46 -6.86
N ASP A 50 7.81 -11.35 -7.02
CA ASP A 50 8.07 -10.34 -8.06
C ASP A 50 9.13 -9.33 -7.57
N TYR A 51 10.35 -9.81 -7.38
CA TYR A 51 11.46 -9.03 -6.82
C TYR A 51 11.86 -7.83 -7.67
N SER A 52 11.68 -7.90 -9.00
CA SER A 52 12.00 -6.81 -9.92
C SER A 52 11.03 -5.64 -9.75
N ALA A 53 9.72 -5.90 -9.71
CA ALA A 53 8.73 -4.87 -9.44
C ALA A 53 8.90 -4.31 -8.02
N ALA A 54 9.15 -5.18 -7.03
CA ALA A 54 9.42 -4.79 -5.66
C ALA A 54 10.62 -3.84 -5.55
N ALA A 55 11.75 -4.15 -6.20
CA ALA A 55 12.94 -3.31 -6.18
C ALA A 55 12.69 -1.93 -6.82
N MET A 56 11.98 -1.88 -7.96
CA MET A 56 11.62 -0.64 -8.63
C MET A 56 10.68 0.23 -7.80
N LEU A 57 9.73 -0.40 -7.11
CA LEU A 57 8.78 0.27 -6.23
C LEU A 57 9.49 0.80 -4.98
N ALA A 58 10.38 0.02 -4.35
CA ALA A 58 11.20 0.45 -3.22
C ALA A 58 12.08 1.67 -3.59
N LEU A 59 12.73 1.65 -4.75
CA LEU A 59 13.52 2.77 -5.24
C LEU A 59 12.64 4.01 -5.49
N SER A 60 11.44 3.82 -6.04
CA SER A 60 10.49 4.92 -6.28
C SER A 60 10.02 5.55 -4.97
N LEU A 61 9.70 4.74 -3.95
CA LEU A 61 9.32 5.21 -2.62
C LEU A 61 10.46 5.94 -1.90
N ALA A 62 11.69 5.45 -2.02
CA ALA A 62 12.86 6.10 -1.42
C ALA A 62 13.15 7.48 -2.04
N ARG A 63 12.78 7.70 -3.31
CA ARG A 63 13.00 8.95 -4.04
C ARG A 63 11.81 9.91 -3.98
N ALA A 64 10.65 9.47 -3.54
CA ALA A 64 9.46 10.30 -3.48
C ALA A 64 9.56 11.30 -2.30
N PRO A 65 9.26 12.59 -2.50
CA PRO A 65 9.13 13.52 -1.39
C PRO A 65 8.01 13.06 -0.45
N CYS A 66 8.30 13.05 0.85
CA CYS A 66 7.39 12.58 1.89
C CYS A 66 6.34 13.64 2.26
N ASP A 67 5.64 14.19 1.26
CA ASP A 67 4.66 15.27 1.49
C ASP A 67 3.23 14.75 1.70
N ASP A 68 2.96 13.51 1.29
CA ASP A 68 1.66 12.89 1.53
C ASP A 68 1.66 12.24 2.91
N THR A 69 1.23 13.03 3.91
CA THR A 69 0.98 12.59 5.29
C THR A 69 -0.51 12.54 5.62
N ARG A 70 -1.37 12.94 4.68
CA ARG A 70 -2.80 13.11 4.94
C ARG A 70 -3.55 11.82 4.65
N VAL A 71 -4.25 11.34 5.66
CA VAL A 71 -5.28 10.33 5.52
C VAL A 71 -6.53 11.00 4.91
N ARG A 72 -7.17 10.36 3.94
CA ARG A 72 -8.47 10.79 3.41
C ARG A 72 -9.54 9.76 3.77
N ILE A 73 -10.46 10.12 4.67
CA ILE A 73 -11.61 9.27 5.00
C ILE A 73 -12.66 9.39 3.89
N THR A 74 -13.14 8.27 3.38
CA THR A 74 -14.18 8.22 2.34
C THR A 74 -15.51 7.72 2.89
N ASP A 75 -15.47 6.78 3.84
CA ASP A 75 -16.64 6.28 4.55
C ASP A 75 -16.27 5.92 6.01
N PRO A 76 -16.66 6.75 7.00
CA PRO A 76 -16.40 6.49 8.41
C PRO A 76 -17.05 5.20 8.95
N GLY A 77 -18.16 4.76 8.36
CA GLY A 77 -18.85 3.52 8.76
C GLY A 77 -18.06 2.28 8.35
N LEU A 78 -17.50 2.29 7.13
CA LEU A 78 -16.59 1.24 6.67
C LEU A 78 -15.29 1.25 7.47
N LEU A 79 -14.75 2.42 7.78
CA LEU A 79 -13.57 2.54 8.63
C LEU A 79 -13.80 1.95 10.02
N ALA A 80 -14.92 2.29 10.66
CA ALA A 80 -15.26 1.75 11.97
C ALA A 80 -15.46 0.22 11.93
N ARG A 81 -15.97 -0.32 10.81
CA ARG A 81 -16.08 -1.77 10.60
C ARG A 81 -14.71 -2.42 10.45
N ALA A 82 -13.82 -1.84 9.64
CA ALA A 82 -12.46 -2.33 9.46
C ALA A 82 -11.70 -2.31 10.79
N ALA A 83 -11.77 -1.22 11.55
CA ALA A 83 -11.17 -1.12 12.88
C ALA A 83 -11.60 -2.27 13.81
N ARG A 84 -12.90 -2.62 13.82
CA ARG A 84 -13.40 -3.75 14.62
C ARG A 84 -12.85 -5.11 14.16
N GLN A 85 -12.61 -5.30 12.87
CA GLN A 85 -12.02 -6.55 12.34
C GLN A 85 -10.60 -6.77 12.87
N PHE A 86 -9.83 -5.68 13.00
CA PHE A 86 -8.49 -5.70 13.60
C PHE A 86 -8.49 -5.58 15.14
N GLY A 87 -9.66 -5.57 15.79
CA GLY A 87 -9.75 -5.41 17.25
C GLY A 87 -9.39 -4.01 17.77
N ILE A 88 -9.38 -3.00 16.89
CA ILE A 88 -9.04 -1.61 17.23
C ILE A 88 -10.26 -0.92 17.84
N SER A 89 -10.07 -0.29 19.01
CA SER A 89 -11.10 0.51 19.66
C SER A 89 -11.32 1.83 18.91
N THR A 90 -12.60 2.17 18.67
CA THR A 90 -13.02 3.42 18.00
C THR A 90 -13.62 4.45 18.95
N ALA A 91 -13.83 4.11 20.23
CA ALA A 91 -14.50 4.99 21.18
C ALA A 91 -13.63 6.21 21.53
N GLU A 92 -14.20 7.42 21.44
CA GLU A 92 -13.53 8.70 21.77
C GLU A 92 -12.29 9.02 20.93
N ARG A 93 -12.13 8.37 19.77
CA ARG A 93 -11.01 8.60 18.85
C ARG A 93 -11.46 9.33 17.60
N THR A 94 -10.55 10.08 16.98
CA THR A 94 -10.82 10.69 15.67
C THR A 94 -10.67 9.64 14.57
N ASP A 95 -11.40 9.84 13.47
CA ASP A 95 -11.35 8.94 12.32
C ASP A 95 -9.92 8.84 11.76
N GLU A 96 -9.13 9.91 11.78
CA GLU A 96 -7.74 9.88 11.32
C GLU A 96 -6.84 9.00 12.21
N ALA A 97 -7.08 9.01 13.52
CA ALA A 97 -6.33 8.15 14.44
C ALA A 97 -6.70 6.68 14.22
N ILE A 98 -7.99 6.39 14.03
CA ILE A 98 -8.48 5.04 13.73
C ILE A 98 -7.90 4.56 12.38
N ALA A 99 -7.94 5.39 11.35
CA ALA A 99 -7.43 5.06 10.02
C ALA A 99 -5.91 4.82 10.00
N ARG A 100 -5.14 5.53 10.83
CA ARG A 100 -3.72 5.26 10.99
C ARG A 100 -3.47 3.88 11.59
N ASP A 101 -4.15 3.56 12.69
CA ASP A 101 -4.01 2.25 13.33
C ASP A 101 -4.45 1.11 12.39
N VAL A 102 -5.52 1.31 11.61
CA VAL A 102 -5.96 0.34 10.61
C VAL A 102 -4.90 0.18 9.52
N ALA A 103 -4.29 1.27 9.05
CA ALA A 103 -3.22 1.20 8.05
C ALA A 103 -1.99 0.45 8.57
N ASP A 104 -1.61 0.68 9.82
CA ASP A 104 -0.49 -0.01 10.47
C ASP A 104 -0.78 -1.50 10.65
N ALA A 105 -2.00 -1.86 11.09
CA ALA A 105 -2.42 -3.25 11.22
C ALA A 105 -2.39 -4.02 9.89
N VAL A 106 -2.78 -3.38 8.78
CA VAL A 106 -2.69 -3.97 7.43
C VAL A 106 -1.22 -4.15 7.01
N ILE A 107 -0.35 -3.19 7.31
CA ILE A 107 1.09 -3.33 7.03
C ILE A 107 1.66 -4.52 7.80
N ASP A 108 1.30 -4.65 9.08
CA ASP A 108 1.75 -5.76 9.92
C ASP A 108 1.30 -7.11 9.36
N GLU A 109 0.03 -7.24 8.95
CA GLU A 109 -0.49 -8.46 8.30
C GLU A 109 0.31 -8.86 7.06
N TYR A 110 0.67 -7.89 6.21
CA TYR A 110 1.50 -8.14 5.02
C TYR A 110 2.97 -8.40 5.35
N ALA A 111 3.47 -7.87 6.45
CA ALA A 111 4.84 -8.06 6.90
C ALA A 111 5.06 -9.40 7.62
N GLU A 112 3.98 -10.05 8.07
CA GLU A 112 4.08 -11.38 8.66
C GLU A 112 4.74 -12.35 7.67
N PRO A 113 5.79 -13.08 8.11
CA PRO A 113 6.47 -14.03 7.25
C PRO A 113 5.48 -15.14 6.91
N HIS A 114 4.99 -15.11 5.68
CA HIS A 114 4.23 -16.20 5.12
C HIS A 114 5.20 -17.37 5.02
N HIS A 115 5.12 -18.31 5.97
CA HIS A 115 5.86 -19.55 5.92
C HIS A 115 5.44 -20.26 4.62
N HIS A 116 6.24 -20.08 3.56
CA HIS A 116 6.20 -20.93 2.39
C HIS A 116 6.42 -22.34 2.90
N SER A 117 5.33 -23.08 3.08
CA SER A 117 5.37 -24.52 3.27
C SER A 117 5.92 -25.09 1.96
N VAL A 118 7.24 -25.19 1.86
CA VAL A 118 7.91 -25.93 0.81
C VAL A 118 7.49 -27.39 1.02
N HIS A 119 6.44 -27.80 0.32
CA HIS A 119 6.15 -29.21 0.10
C HIS A 119 7.31 -29.74 -0.74
N ARG A 120 8.40 -30.13 -0.07
CA ARG A 120 9.47 -30.95 -0.64
C ARG A 120 8.86 -32.33 -0.84
N SER A 121 8.13 -32.50 -1.94
CA SER A 121 7.72 -33.81 -2.44
C SER A 121 9.00 -34.59 -2.70
N GLY A 122 9.33 -35.48 -1.78
CA GLY A 122 10.36 -36.50 -1.99
C GLY A 122 9.91 -37.37 -3.15
N HIS A 123 10.69 -37.34 -4.23
CA HIS A 123 10.71 -38.45 -5.16
C HIS A 123 11.89 -39.34 -4.80
N ALA A 124 11.50 -40.59 -4.50
CA ALA A 124 12.33 -41.75 -4.20
C ALA A 124 13.23 -42.15 -5.38
#